data_AF-A0A2D6XIB0-F1
#
_entry.id   AF-A0A2D6XIB0-F1
#
_cell.length_a   1.000
_cell.length_b   1.000
_cell.length_c   1.000
_cell.angle_alpha   90.00
_cell.angle_beta   90.00
_cell.angle_gamma   90.00
#
_symmetry.space_group_name_H-M   'P 1'
#
loop_
_entity.id
_entity.type
_entity.pdbx_description
1 polymer ?
#
loop_
_entity_poly.entity_id
_entity_poly.type
_entity_poly.pdbx_seq_one_letter_code
_entity_poly.pdbx_strand_id
1 'polypeptide(L)'
;MSIDYKDLKKGDKLKTTQLVEIGGTEVTSILLESPKQGRGLKSVLLIDTKGSECGFFDEAGSVYASDISQVQRDGQWFEVANHPEE
;
A
#
# COMPACT_ATOMS: atom_id res chain seq x y z
N MET A 1 -13.02 -4.26 10.82
CA MET A 1 -11.83 -4.20 11.69
C MET A 1 -10.72 -3.63 10.83
N SER A 2 -10.09 -2.55 11.26
CA SER A 2 -9.05 -1.84 10.53
C SER A 2 -7.69 -2.00 11.21
N ILE A 3 -6.63 -1.78 10.44
CA ILE A 3 -5.25 -1.73 10.89
C ILE A 3 -4.75 -0.30 10.73
N ASP A 4 -4.11 0.23 11.76
CA ASP A 4 -3.50 1.56 11.67
C ASP A 4 -2.32 1.54 10.68
N TYR A 5 -2.22 2.58 9.85
CA TYR A 5 -1.13 2.76 8.89
C TYR A 5 0.27 2.65 9.53
N LYS A 6 0.42 3.17 10.75
CA LYS A 6 1.68 3.10 11.51
C LYS A 6 2.12 1.67 11.84
N ASP A 7 1.21 0.71 11.78
CA ASP A 7 1.42 -0.70 12.13
C ASP A 7 1.64 -1.59 10.90
N LEU A 8 1.65 -1.00 9.70
CA LEU A 8 2.20 -1.64 8.51
C LEU A 8 3.70 -1.91 8.68
N LYS A 9 4.18 -2.97 8.04
CA LYS A 9 5.54 -3.47 8.12
C LYS A 9 6.06 -3.78 6.73
N LYS A 10 7.37 -3.61 6.54
CA LYS A 10 8.05 -4.09 5.35
C LYS A 10 7.74 -5.58 5.12
N GLY A 11 7.42 -5.93 3.89
CA GLY A 11 7.00 -7.26 3.46
C GLY A 11 5.49 -7.48 3.49
N ASP A 12 4.71 -6.53 4.01
CA ASP A 12 3.26 -6.62 3.97
C ASP A 12 2.74 -6.66 2.54
N LYS A 13 1.77 -7.56 2.31
CA LYS A 13 0.98 -7.56 1.09
C LYS A 13 -0.15 -6.54 1.24
N LEU A 14 -0.20 -5.59 0.32
CA LEU A 14 -1.13 -4.47 0.30
C LEU A 14 -2.07 -4.59 -0.90
N LYS A 15 -3.18 -3.87 -0.82
CA LYS A 15 -3.88 -3.37 -2.00
C LYS A 15 -3.70 -1.87 -2.11
N THR A 16 -3.57 -1.39 -3.33
CA THR A 16 -3.34 0.02 -3.61
C THR A 16 -4.22 0.53 -4.76
N THR A 17 -4.60 1.81 -4.70
CA THR A 17 -5.58 2.45 -5.59
C THR A 17 -4.98 3.32 -6.69
N GLN A 18 -3.66 3.53 -6.69
CA GLN A 18 -2.93 4.42 -7.59
C GLN A 18 -3.12 4.13 -9.09
N LEU A 19 -3.51 2.90 -9.45
CA LEU A 19 -3.80 2.50 -10.83
C LEU A 19 -5.31 2.35 -11.11
N VAL A 20 -6.21 2.59 -10.15
CA VAL A 20 -7.66 2.32 -10.31
C VAL A 20 -8.26 3.13 -11.46
N GLU A 21 -7.86 4.40 -11.64
CA GLU A 21 -8.42 5.25 -12.70
C GLU A 21 -8.08 4.74 -14.12
N ILE A 22 -6.93 4.09 -14.29
CA ILE A 22 -6.46 3.61 -15.61
C ILE A 22 -6.61 2.10 -15.80
N GLY A 23 -6.55 1.33 -14.72
CA GLY A 23 -6.59 -0.14 -14.69
C GLY A 23 -7.91 -0.71 -14.18
N GLY A 24 -8.83 0.13 -13.70
CA GLY A 24 -10.20 -0.23 -13.32
C GLY A 24 -10.33 -1.03 -12.01
N THR A 25 -9.24 -1.36 -11.33
CA THR A 25 -9.26 -2.14 -10.08
C THR A 25 -8.07 -1.84 -9.19
N GLU A 26 -8.20 -2.15 -7.90
CA GLU A 26 -7.08 -2.14 -6.96
C GLU A 26 -6.10 -3.24 -7.32
N VAL A 27 -4.80 -2.95 -7.18
CA VAL A 27 -3.74 -3.92 -7.47
C VAL A 27 -3.06 -4.36 -6.18
N THR A 28 -2.58 -5.61 -6.16
CA THR A 28 -1.77 -6.08 -5.06
C THR A 28 -0.33 -5.57 -5.15
N SER A 29 0.25 -5.31 -3.99
CA SER A 29 1.60 -4.75 -3.88
C SER A 29 2.33 -5.32 -2.67
N ILE A 30 3.67 -5.29 -2.67
CA ILE A 30 4.48 -5.63 -1.49
C ILE A 30 5.15 -4.37 -0.96
N LEU A 31 4.97 -4.10 0.32
CA LEU A 31 5.58 -2.95 0.98
C LEU A 31 7.10 -3.15 1.13
N LEU A 32 7.92 -2.30 0.51
CA LEU A 32 9.38 -2.46 0.47
C LEU A 32 10.12 -1.75 1.62
N GLU A 33 9.42 -0.95 2.41
CA GLU A 33 9.98 -0.17 3.51
C GLU A 33 9.03 0.02 4.71
N SER A 34 9.51 0.67 5.76
CA SER A 34 8.72 0.97 6.97
C SER A 34 7.95 2.28 6.81
N PRO A 35 6.68 2.36 7.23
CA PRO A 35 5.92 3.61 7.28
C PRO A 35 6.48 4.59 8.31
N LYS A 36 7.19 4.11 9.34
CA LYS A 36 7.78 4.91 10.40
C LYS A 36 9.13 5.49 9.97
N GLN A 37 9.28 6.81 10.11
CA GLN A 37 10.54 7.54 9.89
C GLN A 37 10.83 8.45 11.10
N GLY A 38 11.80 8.07 11.93
CA GLY A 38 12.11 8.79 13.16
C GLY A 38 10.91 8.82 14.12
N ARG A 39 10.38 10.01 14.40
CA ARG A 39 9.17 10.21 15.23
C ARG A 39 7.88 10.36 14.41
N GLY A 40 7.97 10.33 13.09
CA GLY A 40 6.84 10.57 12.17
C GLY A 40 6.51 9.39 11.27
N LEU A 41 5.52 9.61 10.41
CA LEU A 41 5.08 8.68 9.38
C LEU A 41 5.41 9.26 8.01
N LYS A 42 5.81 8.39 7.08
CA LYS A 42 6.02 8.77 5.68
C LYS A 42 4.67 8.92 4.97
N SER A 43 4.49 9.99 4.20
CA SER A 43 3.35 10.19 3.31
C SER A 43 3.50 9.47 1.96
N VAL A 44 4.72 9.02 1.64
CA VAL A 44 5.03 8.26 0.41
C VAL A 44 5.84 7.04 0.79
N LEU A 45 5.49 5.87 0.23
CA LEU A 45 6.15 4.60 0.48
C LEU A 45 6.62 3.93 -0.81
N LEU A 46 7.77 3.26 -0.73
CA LEU A 46 8.22 2.37 -1.79
C LEU A 46 7.50 1.01 -1.72
N ILE A 47 6.89 0.59 -2.83
CA ILE A 47 6.18 -0.69 -2.98
C ILE A 47 6.63 -1.42 -4.26
N ASP A 48 6.50 -2.75 -4.29
CA ASP A 48 6.56 -3.56 -5.52
C ASP A 48 5.13 -3.84 -5.97
N THR A 49 4.70 -3.19 -7.04
CA THR A 49 3.32 -3.21 -7.56
C THR A 49 3.14 -4.33 -8.56
N LYS A 50 2.07 -5.12 -8.41
CA LYS A 50 1.64 -6.13 -9.40
C LYS A 50 0.77 -5.53 -10.49
N GLY A 51 1.36 -4.64 -11.29
CA GLY A 51 0.69 -3.99 -12.42
C GLY A 51 0.18 -4.98 -13.47
N SER A 52 0.76 -6.18 -13.56
CA SER A 52 0.26 -7.25 -14.43
C SER A 52 -1.18 -7.67 -14.12
N GLU A 53 -1.69 -7.43 -12.91
CA GLU A 53 -3.09 -7.68 -12.53
C GLU A 53 -4.09 -6.78 -13.29
N CYS A 54 -3.64 -5.64 -13.82
CA CYS A 54 -4.46 -4.72 -14.61
C CYS A 54 -3.85 -4.39 -15.99
N GLY A 55 -2.97 -5.24 -16.52
CA GLY A 55 -2.44 -5.13 -17.88
C GLY A 55 -1.22 -4.20 -18.04
N PHE A 56 -0.56 -3.82 -16.95
CA PHE A 56 0.68 -3.05 -16.92
C PHE A 56 1.88 -3.94 -16.56
N PHE A 57 3.08 -3.36 -16.48
CA PHE A 57 4.27 -4.06 -15.99
C PHE A 57 4.27 -4.12 -14.46
N ASP A 58 4.84 -5.19 -13.91
CA ASP A 58 5.20 -5.23 -12.49
C ASP A 58 6.40 -4.30 -12.27
N GLU A 59 6.31 -3.40 -11.29
CA GLU A 59 7.33 -2.39 -11.04
C GLU A 59 7.43 -2.01 -9.55
N ALA A 60 8.66 -1.79 -9.10
CA ALA A 60 8.92 -1.14 -7.82
C ALA A 60 8.86 0.38 -7.98
N GLY A 61 7.95 1.03 -7.25
CA GLY A 61 7.69 2.46 -7.35
C GLY A 61 7.14 3.05 -6.05
N SER A 62 7.11 4.37 -5.98
CA SER A 62 6.54 5.09 -4.84
C SER A 62 5.03 5.20 -4.96
N VAL A 63 4.33 5.09 -3.83
CA VAL A 63 2.88 5.29 -3.71
C VAL A 63 2.57 6.24 -2.56
N TYR A 64 1.50 7.03 -2.67
CA TYR A 64 1.04 7.85 -1.56
C TYR A 64 0.44 6.95 -0.46
N ALA A 65 0.57 7.38 0.79
CA ALA A 65 -0.02 6.67 1.92
C ALA A 65 -1.54 6.53 1.74
N SER A 66 -2.20 7.59 1.30
CA SER A 66 -3.64 7.66 1.00
C SER A 66 -4.10 6.65 -0.05
N ASP A 67 -3.21 6.19 -0.93
CA ASP A 67 -3.51 5.18 -1.95
C ASP A 67 -3.40 3.74 -1.42
N ILE A 68 -3.01 3.52 -0.16
CA ILE A 68 -2.95 2.19 0.45
C ILE A 68 -4.29 1.91 1.15
N SER A 69 -5.11 1.06 0.54
CA SER A 69 -6.47 0.79 1.02
C SER A 69 -6.56 -0.37 2.00
N GLN A 70 -5.82 -1.46 1.75
CA GLN A 70 -5.93 -2.70 2.53
C GLN A 70 -4.57 -3.36 2.76
N VAL A 71 -4.47 -4.13 3.85
CA VAL A 71 -3.32 -4.98 4.17
C VAL A 71 -3.78 -6.41 4.47
N GLN A 72 -3.00 -7.40 4.02
CA GLN A 72 -3.29 -8.80 4.29
C GLN A 72 -2.70 -9.25 5.64
N ARG A 73 -3.52 -9.92 6.46
CA ARG A 73 -3.11 -10.62 7.69
C ARG A 73 -3.78 -11.98 7.72
N ASP A 74 -3.01 -13.04 7.93
CA ASP A 74 -3.53 -14.41 8.07
C ASP A 74 -4.52 -14.81 6.95
N GLY A 75 -4.23 -14.37 5.71
CA GLY A 75 -5.06 -14.64 4.52
C GLY A 75 -6.27 -13.72 4.34
N GLN A 76 -6.58 -12.85 5.29
CA GLN A 76 -7.70 -11.91 5.24
C GLN A 76 -7.24 -10.48 4.96
N TRP A 77 -8.08 -9.69 4.29
CA TRP A 77 -7.82 -8.29 3.99
C TRP A 77 -8.46 -7.38 5.04
N PHE A 78 -7.67 -6.47 5.58
CA PHE A 78 -8.09 -5.47 6.55
C PHE A 78 -7.88 -4.08 5.97
N GLU A 79 -8.86 -3.20 6.15
CA GLU A 79 -8.74 -1.80 5.79
C GLU A 79 -7.60 -1.13 6.56
N VAL A 80 -6.84 -0.28 5.87
CA VAL A 80 -5.81 0.57 6.49
C VAL A 80 -6.44 1.90 6.85
N ALA A 81 -6.25 2.34 8.10
CA ALA A 81 -6.80 3.60 8.61
C ALA A 81 -5.71 4.51 9.19
N ASN A 82 -6.07 5.76 9.49
CA ASN A 82 -5.19 6.74 10.14
C ASN A 82 -3.90 7.03 9.34
N HIS A 83 -4.05 7.19 8.02
CA HIS A 83 -2.97 7.66 7.15
C HIS A 83 -2.48 9.05 7.57
N PRO A 84 -1.19 9.36 7.38
CA PRO A 84 -0.71 10.73 7.57
C PRO A 84 -1.36 11.68 6.56
N GLU A 85 -1.69 12.89 7.02
CA GLU A 85 -2.06 14.00 6.13
C GLU A 85 -0.83 14.45 5.32
N GLU A 86 -1.05 14.93 4.09
CA GLU A 86 0.00 15.46 3.21
C GLU A 86 0.66 16.75 3.75
#